data_AF-A0A438IN40-F1
#
_entry.id   AF-A0A438IN40-F1
#
_cell.length_a   1.000
_cell.length_b   1.000
_cell.length_c   1.000
_cell.angle_alpha   90.00
_cell.angle_beta   90.00
_cell.angle_gamma   90.00
#
_symmetry.space_group_name_H-M   'P 1'
#
loop_
_entity.id
_entity.type
_entity.pdbx_description
1 polymer ?
#
loop_
_entity_poly.entity_id
_entity_poly.type
_entity_poly.pdbx_seq_one_letter_code
_entity_poly.pdbx_strand_id
1 'polypeptide(L)' 'MTSYYLVPLMQEPCEDLKEIIMKGLRIYAPQRKKPTKREIDWRLVLCPRQESVVECGYFVMRYMKEIIDDPTLIISKVCA' A
#
# COMPACT_ATOMS: atom_id res chain seq x y z
N MET A 1 -7.01 -10.86 0.72
CA MET A 1 -5.61 -10.39 0.82
C MET A 1 -5.71 -8.92 1.13
N THR A 2 -5.10 -8.45 2.22
CA THR A 2 -5.15 -7.03 2.58
C THR A 2 -3.95 -6.33 1.97
N SER A 3 -4.18 -5.19 1.34
CA SER A 3 -3.15 -4.36 0.73
C SER A 3 -3.32 -2.94 1.23
N TYR A 4 -2.23 -2.33 1.65
CA TYR A 4 -2.22 -1.02 2.27
C TYR A 4 -1.66 0.03 1.30
N TYR A 5 -2.35 1.15 1.19
CA TYR A 5 -1.90 2.33 0.44
C TYR A 5 -1.28 3.34 1.40
N LEU A 6 -0.02 3.68 1.16
CA LEU A 6 0.69 4.75 1.84
C LEU A 6 0.84 5.91 0.87
N VAL A 7 0.22 7.06 1.17
CA VAL A 7 0.31 8.26 0.31
C VAL A 7 0.83 9.44 1.11
N PRO A 8 2.15 9.70 1.08
CA PRO A 8 2.77 10.82 1.81
C PRO A 8 2.21 12.20 1.42
N LEU A 9 1.67 12.35 0.20
CA LEU A 9 1.07 13.60 -0.26
C LEU A 9 -0.38 13.80 0.20
N MET A 10 -0.99 12.80 0.86
CA MET A 10 -2.43 12.77 1.17
C MET A 10 -3.33 13.09 -0.04
N GLN A 11 -2.90 12.67 -1.22
CA GLN A 11 -3.71 12.71 -2.44
C GLN A 11 -4.44 11.38 -2.62
N GLU A 12 -5.54 11.38 -3.37
CA GLU A 12 -6.16 10.12 -3.74
C GLU A 12 -5.17 9.27 -4.56
N PRO A 13 -5.04 7.97 -4.26
CA PRO A 13 -4.23 7.08 -5.06
C PRO A 13 -4.73 7.08 -6.52
N CYS A 14 -3.81 7.15 -7.48
CA CYS A 14 -4.16 7.02 -8.90
C CYS A 14 -4.97 5.74 -9.15
N GLU A 15 -6.11 5.84 -9.82
CA GLU A 15 -7.01 4.70 -10.07
C GLU A 15 -6.31 3.54 -10.81
N ASP A 16 -5.43 3.87 -11.76
CA ASP A 16 -4.67 2.92 -12.55
C ASP A 16 -3.72 2.07 -11.71
N LEU A 17 -3.27 2.59 -10.55
CA LEU A 17 -2.34 1.88 -9.68
C LEU A 17 -2.94 0.56 -9.17
N LYS A 18 -4.25 0.54 -8.87
CA LYS A 18 -4.94 -0.69 -8.43
C LYS A 18 -4.88 -1.74 -9.55
N GLU A 19 -5.14 -1.32 -10.78
CA GLU A 19 -5.13 -2.18 -11.95
C GLU A 19 -3.74 -2.75 -12.25
N ILE A 20 -2.70 -1.91 -12.17
CA ILE A 20 -1.31 -2.31 -12.39
C ILE A 20 -0.89 -3.37 -11.36
N ILE A 21 -1.20 -3.15 -10.07
CA ILE A 21 -0.90 -4.12 -9.01
C ILE A 21 -1.68 -5.42 -9.23
N MET A 22 -2.95 -5.35 -9.58
CA MET A 22 -3.76 -6.54 -9.90
C MET A 22 -3.19 -7.33 -11.08
N LYS A 23 -2.73 -6.66 -12.14
CA LYS A 23 -2.06 -7.29 -13.29
C LYS A 23 -0.77 -7.97 -12.87
N GLY A 24 0.07 -7.30 -12.07
CA GLY A 24 1.30 -7.86 -11.52
C GLY A 24 1.05 -9.11 -10.66
N LEU A 25 0.05 -9.07 -9.77
CA LEU A 25 -0.32 -10.22 -8.95
C LEU A 25 -0.82 -11.41 -9.78
N ARG A 26 -1.54 -11.16 -10.89
CA ARG A 26 -1.96 -12.22 -11.83
C ARG A 26 -0.76 -12.84 -12.54
N ILE A 27 0.21 -12.03 -12.96
CA ILE A 27 1.46 -12.52 -13.60
C ILE A 27 2.30 -13.33 -12.61
N TYR A 28 2.31 -12.97 -11.32
CA TYR A 28 3.03 -13.69 -10.28
C TYR A 28 2.29 -14.93 -9.74
N ALA A 29 1.02 -15.14 -10.11
CA ALA A 29 0.22 -16.27 -9.65
C ALA A 29 0.52 -17.68 -10.26
N PRO A 30 1.40 -17.94 -11.25
CA PRO A 30 1.45 -19.24 -11.93
C PRO A 30 1.98 -20.42 -11.09
N GLN A 31 2.32 -20.23 -9.81
CA GLN A 31 2.77 -21.33 -8.94
C GLN A 31 1.72 -21.84 -7.94
N ARG A 32 0.57 -21.17 -7.77
CA ARG A 32 -0.48 -21.60 -6.83
C ARG A 32 -1.70 -22.11 -7.60
N LYS A 33 -1.95 -23.43 -7.48
CA LYS A 33 -3.09 -24.12 -8.08
C LYS A 33 -4.39 -23.33 -7.87
N LYS A 34 -4.99 -22.90 -8.99
CA LYS A 34 -6.23 -22.13 -9.16
C LYS A 34 -6.15 -20.64 -8.74
N PRO A 35 -6.29 -19.70 -9.70
CA PRO A 35 -6.49 -18.30 -9.37
C PRO A 35 -7.89 -18.15 -8.78
N THR A 36 -8.01 -18.23 -7.46
CA THR A 36 -9.19 -17.69 -6.81
C THR A 36 -9.21 -16.19 -7.07
N LYS A 37 -10.30 -15.67 -7.65
CA LYS A 37 -10.65 -14.23 -7.61
C LYS A 37 -10.78 -13.84 -6.13
N ARG A 38 -9.66 -13.70 -5.43
CA ARG A 38 -9.62 -13.14 -4.08
C ARG A 38 -9.60 -11.65 -4.28
N GLU A 39 -10.72 -11.02 -3.94
CA GLU A 39 -10.81 -9.58 -3.85
C GLU A 39 -9.76 -9.07 -2.86
N ILE A 40 -9.09 -7.98 -3.24
CA ILE A 40 -8.07 -7.34 -2.41
C ILE A 40 -8.81 -6.31 -1.57
N ASP A 41 -8.67 -6.45 -0.25
CA ASP A 41 -9.14 -5.45 0.70
C ASP A 41 -8.10 -4.32 0.71
N TRP A 42 -8.46 -3.19 0.12
CA TRP A 42 -7.59 -2.03 -0.05
C TRP A 42 -7.81 -1.04 1.09
N ARG A 43 -6.77 -0.77 1.88
CA ARG A 43 -6.88 0.13 3.03
C ARG A 43 -5.93 1.31 2.90
N LEU A 44 -6.44 2.52 3.02
CA LEU A 44 -5.62 3.73 3.10
C LEU A 44 -5.04 3.84 4.51
N VAL A 45 -3.74 4.10 4.58
CA VAL A 45 -3.00 4.30 5.83
C VAL A 45 -2.60 5.77 5.94
N LEU A 46 -3.03 6.40 7.03
CA LEU A 46 -2.62 7.73 7.45
C LEU A 46 -1.12 7.73 7.67
N CYS A 47 -0.47 8.75 7.15
CA CYS A 47 0.96 8.90 7.28
C CYS A 47 1.30 10.40 7.30
N PRO A 48 2.29 10.84 8.09
CA PRO A 48 2.81 12.20 8.04
C PRO A 48 2.89 12.74 6.62
N ARG A 49 2.22 13.88 6.42
CA ARG A 49 2.21 14.53 5.13
C ARG A 49 3.59 15.09 4.83
N GLN A 50 4.10 14.82 3.64
CA GLN A 50 5.27 15.53 3.15
C GLN A 50 4.89 16.94 2.71
N GLU A 51 5.68 17.93 3.12
CA GLU A 51 5.45 19.33 2.75
C GLU A 51 5.90 19.62 1.32
N SER A 52 6.94 18.91 0.87
CA SER A 52 7.51 19.02 -0.48
C SER A 52 7.20 17.80 -1.35
N VAL A 53 7.40 17.91 -2.66
CA VAL A 53 7.23 16.78 -3.60
C VAL A 53 8.48 15.91 -3.76
N VAL A 54 9.61 16.28 -3.15
CA VAL A 54 10.91 15.64 -3.41
C VAL A 54 11.29 14.58 -2.37
N GLU A 55 10.62 14.56 -1.22
CA GLU A 55 10.97 13.68 -0.09
C GLU A 55 10.17 12.36 -0.07
N CYS A 56 9.43 12.05 -1.14
CA CYS A 56 8.52 10.90 -1.15
C CYS A 56 9.23 9.57 -0.89
N GLY A 57 10.44 9.41 -1.43
CA GLY A 57 11.28 8.24 -1.17
C GLY A 57 11.67 8.11 0.31
N TYR A 58 12.02 9.22 0.97
CA TYR A 58 12.34 9.24 2.40
C TYR A 58 11.14 8.80 3.24
N PHE A 59 9.96 9.38 2.99
CA PHE A 59 8.75 9.03 3.73
C PHE A 59 8.36 7.56 3.51
N VAL A 60 8.41 7.05 2.27
CA VAL A 60 8.14 5.64 1.98
C VAL A 60 9.08 4.72 2.76
N MET A 61 10.39 4.98 2.73
CA MET A 61 11.37 4.17 3.46
C MET A 61 11.18 4.23 4.98
N ARG A 62 10.90 5.43 5.50
CA ARG A 62 10.58 5.62 6.92
C ARG A 62 9.37 4.80 7.34
N TYR A 63 8.29 4.79 6.55
CA TYR A 63 7.11 4.00 6.86
C TYR A 63 7.36 2.50 6.79
N MET A 64 8.10 2.04 5.79
CA MET A 64 8.49 0.62 5.73
C MET A 64 9.29 0.21 6.96
N LYS A 65 10.24 1.05 7.39
CA LYS A 65 11.00 0.82 8.61
C LYS A 65 10.10 0.79 9.86
N GLU A 66 9.24 1.79 10.03
CA GLU A 66 8.31 1.88 11.16
C GLU A 66 7.39 0.65 11.25
N ILE A 67 6.86 0.15 10.13
CA ILE A 67 5.99 -1.04 10.08
C ILE A 67 6.77 -2.33 10.38
N ILE A 68 8.04 -2.42 9.97
CA ILE A 68 8.90 -3.56 10.29
C ILE A 68 9.23 -3.56 11.79
N ASP A 69 9.52 -2.39 12.36
CA ASP A 69 9.86 -2.22 13.77
C ASP A 69 8.62 -2.45 14.67
N ASP A 70 7.44 -1.94 14.28
CA ASP A 70 6.16 -2.15 14.96
C ASP A 70 5.00 -2.34 13.95
N PRO A 71 4.60 -3.60 13.68
CA PRO A 71 3.51 -3.90 12.76
C PRO A 71 2.14 -3.36 13.18
N THR A 72 1.93 -3.03 14.46
CA THR A 72 0.64 -2.53 14.94
C THR A 72 0.36 -1.10 14.48
N LEU A 73 1.42 -0.36 14.11
CA LEU A 73 1.31 0.99 13.56
C LEU A 73 0.41 1.04 12.31
N ILE A 74 0.42 -0.01 11.49
CA ILE A 74 -0.40 -0.04 10.28
C ILE A 74 -1.90 -0.02 10.60
N ILE A 75 -2.32 -0.69 11.68
CA ILE A 75 -3.72 -0.80 12.11
C ILE A 75 -4.17 0.53 12.73
N SER A 76 -3.32 1.13 13.57
CA SER A 76 -3.61 2.41 14.23
C SER A 76 -3.79 3.59 13.27
N LYS A 77 -3.27 3.44 12.05
CA LYS A 77 -3.23 4.48 11.03
C LYS A 77 -4.25 4.22 9.90
N VAL A 78 -5.07 3.17 9.93
CA VAL A 78 -6.07 2.94 8.87
C VAL A 78 -7.20 4.00 8.95
N CYS A 79 -7.52 4.65 7.83
CA CYS A 79 -8.74 5.46 7.72
C CYS A 79 -9.99 4.57 7.77
N ALA A 80 -10.97 4.93 8.60
CA ALA A 80 -12.28 4.26 8.67
C ALA A 80 -13.19 4.65 7.50
#